data_AF-A0A4Q3XVA2-F1
#
_entry.id   AF-A0A4Q3XVA2-F1
#
_cell.length_a   1.000
_cell.length_b   1.000
_cell.length_c   1.000
_cell.angle_alpha   90.00
_cell.angle_beta   90.00
_cell.angle_gamma   90.00
#
_symmetry.space_group_name_H-M   'P 1'
#
loop_
_entity.id
_entity.type
_entity.pdbx_description
1 polymer ?
#
loop_
_entity_poly.entity_id
_entity_poly.type
_entity_poly.pdbx_seq_one_letter_code
_entity_poly.pdbx_strand_id
1 'polypeptide(L)'
;ALHGASVAIVRRFGVVAIEDLNIKAMTASAKGSVEQPGRGVRQKAGLNRSILAQGWGIFEQMLDYKLEGTGGRLVYVPAPYTSQTCAECGVVDARSRESQAVFRCVACGHSDHADTNAARNIQRGSTAFVEVGHSLPSDEARTLAA
;
A
#
# COMPACT_ATOMS: atom_id res chain seq x y z
N ALA A 1 7.74 15.40 9.68
CA ALA A 1 7.92 14.80 8.34
C ALA A 1 6.57 14.45 7.69
N LEU A 2 5.81 13.48 8.22
CA LEU A 2 4.55 13.00 7.60
C LEU A 2 3.48 14.07 7.36
N HIS A 3 3.31 15.01 8.28
CA HIS A 3 2.36 16.11 8.11
C HIS A 3 2.69 16.97 6.88
N GLY A 4 3.96 17.34 6.68
CA GLY A 4 4.39 18.12 5.53
C GLY A 4 4.25 17.34 4.22
N ALA A 5 4.62 16.06 4.22
CA ALA A 5 4.48 15.18 3.05
C ALA A 5 3.02 15.03 2.61
N SER A 6 2.10 14.79 3.56
CA SER A 6 0.66 14.69 3.24
C SER A 6 0.09 16.02 2.76
N VAL A 7 0.51 17.17 3.31
CA VAL A 7 0.13 18.48 2.74
C VAL A 7 0.63 18.65 1.31
N ALA A 8 1.88 18.28 1.03
CA ALA A 8 2.48 18.43 -0.30
C ALA A 8 1.74 17.58 -1.35
N ILE A 9 1.33 16.36 -0.99
CA ILE A 9 0.56 15.47 -1.86
C ILE A 9 -0.83 16.06 -2.13
N VAL A 10 -1.59 16.39 -1.09
CA VAL A 10 -2.98 16.86 -1.23
C VAL A 10 -3.08 18.18 -1.98
N ARG A 11 -2.09 19.06 -1.85
CA ARG A 11 -2.04 20.32 -2.62
C ARG A 11 -1.87 20.13 -4.12
N ARG A 12 -1.32 18.99 -4.54
CA ARG A 12 -0.93 18.73 -5.93
C ARG A 12 -1.88 17.77 -6.64
N PHE A 13 -2.56 16.90 -5.89
CA PHE A 13 -3.38 15.83 -6.45
C PHE A 13 -4.76 15.80 -5.81
N GLY A 14 -5.80 15.85 -6.65
CA GLY A 14 -7.20 15.69 -6.21
C GLY A 14 -7.61 14.23 -5.99
N VAL A 15 -6.84 13.27 -6.54
CA VAL A 15 -7.03 11.84 -6.30
C VAL A 15 -5.68 11.24 -5.93
N VAL A 16 -5.65 10.51 -4.82
CA VAL A 16 -4.47 9.80 -4.33
C VAL A 16 -4.84 8.34 -4.19
N ALA A 17 -4.04 7.44 -4.76
CA ALA A 17 -4.21 6.01 -4.62
C ALA A 17 -3.11 5.42 -3.74
N ILE A 18 -3.50 4.57 -2.79
CA ILE A 18 -2.59 3.83 -1.91
C ILE A 18 -2.93 2.35 -1.91
N GLU A 19 -1.97 1.52 -1.53
CA GLU A 19 -2.21 0.10 -1.29
C GLU A 19 -3.22 -0.08 -0.15
N ASP A 20 -4.18 -0.99 -0.34
CA ASP A 20 -5.09 -1.44 0.71
C ASP A 20 -4.39 -2.41 1.66
N LEU A 21 -3.45 -1.88 2.46
CA LEU A 21 -2.75 -2.65 3.46
C LEU A 21 -3.62 -2.79 4.71
N ASN A 22 -3.81 -4.04 5.17
CA ASN A 22 -4.40 -4.28 6.48
C ASN A 22 -3.35 -4.02 7.59
N ILE A 23 -3.01 -2.75 7.83
CA ILE A 23 -1.97 -2.32 8.78
C ILE A 23 -2.27 -2.83 10.19
N LYS A 24 -3.55 -2.91 10.58
CA LYS A 24 -3.98 -3.45 11.89
C LYS A 24 -3.57 -4.93 12.02
N ALA A 25 -3.89 -5.77 11.04
CA ALA A 25 -3.46 -7.17 11.02
C ALA A 25 -1.93 -7.29 10.91
N MET A 26 -1.28 -6.49 10.06
CA MET A 26 0.17 -6.50 9.86
C MET A 26 0.94 -6.15 11.13
N THR A 27 0.37 -5.34 12.02
CA THR A 27 1.00 -4.92 13.29
C THR A 27 0.49 -5.70 14.50
N ALA A 28 -0.40 -6.69 14.30
CA ALA A 28 -0.88 -7.56 15.36
C ALA A 28 0.27 -8.35 16.02
N SER A 29 0.11 -8.63 17.31
CA SER A 29 1.06 -9.43 18.09
C SER A 29 1.01 -10.90 17.67
N ALA A 30 2.18 -11.56 17.63
CA ALA A 30 2.28 -13.00 17.44
C ALA A 30 2.50 -13.76 18.76
N LYS A 31 2.29 -13.14 19.95
CA LYS A 31 2.66 -13.74 21.25
C LYS A 31 1.91 -15.06 21.57
N GLY A 32 0.68 -15.22 21.11
CA GLY A 32 -0.18 -16.37 21.46
C GLY A 32 -0.61 -16.36 22.94
N SER A 33 -1.17 -17.49 23.40
CA SER A 33 -1.55 -17.71 24.81
C SER A 33 -0.55 -18.61 25.53
N VAL A 34 -0.83 -18.97 26.79
CA VAL A 34 -0.02 -19.94 27.55
C VAL A 34 -0.20 -21.35 26.99
N GLU A 35 -1.43 -21.72 26.63
CA GLU A 35 -1.81 -23.02 26.09
C GLU A 35 -1.38 -23.19 24.63
N GLN A 36 -1.38 -22.10 23.87
CA GLN A 36 -0.93 -22.06 22.47
C GLN A 36 0.08 -20.93 22.25
N PRO A 37 1.35 -21.14 22.62
CA PRO A 37 2.40 -20.14 22.46
C PRO A 37 2.64 -19.80 21.00
N GLY A 38 2.79 -18.51 20.71
CA GLY A 38 3.05 -18.06 19.36
C GLY A 38 4.50 -18.28 18.91
N ARG A 39 4.71 -18.34 17.59
CA ARG A 39 6.02 -18.57 16.96
C ARG A 39 6.58 -17.28 16.39
N GLY A 40 7.92 -17.14 16.40
CA GLY A 40 8.59 -15.98 15.82
C GLY A 40 8.29 -14.65 16.52
N VAL A 41 7.83 -14.67 17.78
CA VAL A 41 7.34 -13.49 18.52
C VAL A 41 8.33 -12.32 18.50
N ARG A 42 9.62 -12.59 18.74
CA ARG A 42 10.67 -11.54 18.75
C ARG A 42 10.87 -10.92 17.37
N GLN A 43 10.88 -11.73 16.32
CA GLN A 43 11.02 -11.25 14.93
C GLN A 43 9.80 -10.42 14.54
N LYS A 44 8.58 -10.92 14.81
CA LYS A 44 7.34 -10.18 14.55
C LYS A 44 7.28 -8.87 15.32
N ALA A 45 7.65 -8.85 16.59
CA ALA A 45 7.70 -7.63 17.39
C ALA A 45 8.69 -6.61 16.81
N GLY A 46 9.83 -7.06 16.27
CA GLY A 46 10.77 -6.20 15.54
C GLY A 46 10.14 -5.56 14.31
N LEU A 47 9.48 -6.35 13.47
CA LEU A 47 8.76 -5.87 12.29
C LEU A 47 7.61 -4.92 12.65
N ASN A 48 6.85 -5.23 13.70
CA ASN A 48 5.77 -4.35 14.17
C ASN A 48 6.32 -2.98 14.56
N ARG A 49 7.45 -2.95 15.29
CA ARG A 49 8.09 -1.68 15.67
C ARG A 49 8.54 -0.89 14.44
N SER A 50 9.11 -1.54 13.41
CA SER A 50 9.52 -0.81 12.21
C SER A 50 8.31 -0.24 11.45
N ILE A 51 7.23 -1.00 11.28
CA ILE A 51 6.00 -0.51 10.63
C ILE A 51 5.40 0.67 11.41
N LEU A 52 5.25 0.52 12.72
CA LEU A 52 4.68 1.57 13.57
C LEU A 52 5.53 2.84 13.60
N ALA A 53 6.87 2.69 13.62
CA ALA A 53 7.78 3.83 13.59
C ALA A 53 7.72 4.62 12.28
N GLN A 54 7.38 3.99 11.16
CA GLN A 54 7.15 4.68 9.89
C GLN A 54 5.80 5.41 9.83
N GLY A 55 4.87 5.10 10.74
CA GLY A 55 3.62 5.84 10.88
C GLY A 55 2.63 5.66 9.72
N TRP A 56 2.59 4.48 9.07
CA TRP A 56 1.75 4.23 7.90
C TRP A 56 0.27 4.57 8.13
N GLY A 57 -0.32 4.09 9.23
CA GLY A 57 -1.72 4.37 9.53
C GLY A 57 -1.99 5.85 9.84
N ILE A 58 -1.02 6.55 10.42
CA ILE A 58 -1.13 8.00 10.67
C ILE A 58 -1.07 8.76 9.34
N PHE A 59 -0.22 8.32 8.42
CA PHE A 59 -0.09 8.94 7.10
C PHE A 59 -1.33 8.73 6.24
N GLU A 60 -1.90 7.51 6.25
CA GLU A 60 -3.19 7.19 5.64
C GLU A 60 -4.31 8.12 6.16
N GLN A 61 -4.48 8.20 7.49
CA GLN A 61 -5.45 9.11 8.10
C GLN A 61 -5.22 10.57 7.70
N MET A 62 -3.96 11.01 7.66
CA MET A 62 -3.60 12.36 7.22
C MET A 62 -3.97 12.64 5.77
N LEU A 63 -3.87 11.66 4.88
CA LEU A 63 -4.31 11.81 3.49
C LEU A 63 -5.83 11.87 3.42
N ASP A 64 -6.52 10.98 4.12
CA ASP A 64 -7.99 10.88 4.12
C ASP A 64 -8.65 12.21 4.51
N TYR A 65 -8.39 12.71 5.73
CA TYR A 65 -9.05 13.93 6.21
C TYR A 65 -8.64 15.20 5.42
N LYS A 66 -7.42 15.24 4.87
CA LYS A 66 -6.96 16.40 4.08
C LYS A 66 -7.53 16.40 2.67
N LEU A 67 -7.65 15.23 2.06
CA LEU A 67 -8.29 15.09 0.75
C LEU A 67 -9.77 15.44 0.86
N GLU A 68 -10.47 14.95 1.87
CA GLU A 68 -11.86 15.31 2.14
C GLU A 68 -12.02 16.84 2.25
N GLY A 69 -11.17 17.50 3.04
CA GLY A 69 -11.18 18.96 3.20
C GLY A 69 -10.87 19.77 1.93
N THR A 70 -10.35 19.14 0.87
CA THR A 70 -10.08 19.78 -0.43
C THR A 70 -11.02 19.30 -1.54
N GLY A 71 -12.02 18.47 -1.21
CA GLY A 71 -12.89 17.81 -2.19
C GLY A 71 -12.23 16.69 -2.97
N GLY A 72 -11.00 16.31 -2.62
CA GLY A 72 -10.27 15.20 -3.21
C GLY A 72 -10.77 13.82 -2.74
N ARG A 73 -10.10 12.76 -3.21
CA ARG A 73 -10.43 11.37 -2.90
C ARG A 73 -9.18 10.55 -2.60
N LEU A 74 -9.24 9.74 -1.55
CA LEU A 74 -8.29 8.67 -1.29
C LEU A 74 -8.87 7.36 -1.83
N VAL A 75 -8.10 6.63 -2.63
CA VAL A 75 -8.49 5.36 -3.25
C VAL A 75 -7.61 4.25 -2.70
N TYR A 76 -8.24 3.21 -2.18
CA TYR A 76 -7.57 2.00 -1.70
C TYR A 76 -7.54 0.98 -2.82
N VAL A 77 -6.34 0.50 -3.17
CA VAL A 77 -6.12 -0.45 -4.26
C VAL A 77 -5.65 -1.77 -3.67
N PRO A 78 -6.39 -2.88 -3.86
CA PRO A 78 -5.88 -4.21 -3.58
C PRO A 78 -4.58 -4.42 -4.35
N ALA A 79 -3.50 -4.71 -3.63
CA ALA A 79 -2.15 -4.70 -4.19
C ALA A 79 -1.46 -6.08 -4.22
N PRO A 80 -2.13 -7.21 -4.57
CA PRO A 80 -1.44 -8.47 -4.69
C PRO A 80 -0.46 -8.41 -5.87
N TYR A 81 0.78 -8.80 -5.62
CA TYR A 81 1.85 -8.91 -6.62
C TYR A 81 2.26 -7.61 -7.33
N THR A 82 1.80 -6.43 -6.88
CA THR A 82 2.09 -5.12 -7.51
C THR A 82 3.59 -4.82 -7.64
N SER A 83 4.39 -5.34 -6.72
CA SER A 83 5.86 -5.23 -6.77
C SER A 83 6.55 -6.22 -7.72
N GLN A 84 5.81 -7.18 -8.28
CA GLN A 84 6.30 -8.22 -9.21
C GLN A 84 5.67 -8.11 -10.60
N THR A 85 4.55 -7.38 -10.71
CA THR A 85 3.89 -7.06 -11.98
C THR A 85 4.69 -6.01 -12.73
N CYS A 86 4.93 -6.22 -14.02
CA CYS A 86 5.52 -5.21 -14.88
C CYS A 86 4.48 -4.14 -15.22
N ALA A 87 4.77 -2.89 -14.88
CA ALA A 87 3.93 -1.75 -15.23
C ALA A 87 3.99 -1.38 -16.72
N GLU A 88 4.72 -2.11 -17.54
CA GLU A 88 4.72 -1.92 -18.99
C GLU A 88 3.85 -2.99 -19.67
N CYS A 89 4.18 -4.27 -19.50
CA CYS A 89 3.51 -5.37 -20.20
C CYS A 89 2.52 -6.20 -19.36
N GLY A 90 2.42 -5.95 -18.05
CA GLY A 90 1.48 -6.64 -17.15
C GLY A 90 1.90 -8.05 -16.69
N VAL A 91 3.04 -8.58 -17.15
CA VAL A 91 3.54 -9.89 -16.70
C VAL A 91 3.91 -9.84 -15.22
N VAL A 92 3.48 -10.86 -14.46
CA VAL A 92 3.83 -11.06 -13.05
C VAL A 92 4.93 -12.11 -12.95
N ASP A 93 6.10 -11.72 -12.45
CA ASP A 93 7.19 -12.66 -12.17
C ASP A 93 8.07 -12.15 -11.03
N ALA A 94 8.26 -12.96 -9.99
CA ALA A 94 9.06 -12.60 -8.82
C ALA A 94 10.52 -12.26 -9.17
N ARG A 95 11.07 -12.87 -10.22
CA ARG A 95 12.42 -12.59 -10.72
C ARG A 95 12.55 -11.18 -11.30
N SER A 96 11.43 -10.55 -11.66
CA SER A 96 11.44 -9.18 -12.16
C SER A 96 11.78 -8.15 -11.09
N ARG A 97 11.59 -8.48 -9.80
CA ARG A 97 12.04 -7.65 -8.67
C ARG A 97 13.41 -8.12 -8.20
N GLU A 98 14.46 -7.64 -8.84
CA GLU A 98 15.85 -8.00 -8.54
C GLU A 98 16.29 -7.52 -7.15
N SER A 99 15.80 -6.37 -6.69
CA SER A 99 16.10 -5.83 -5.35
C SER A 99 15.03 -4.86 -4.84
N GLN A 100 15.30 -4.21 -3.70
CA GLN A 100 14.45 -3.10 -3.21
C GLN A 100 14.43 -1.91 -4.18
N ALA A 101 15.51 -1.67 -4.93
CA ALA A 101 15.62 -0.51 -5.81
C ALA A 101 15.48 -0.85 -7.29
N VAL A 102 15.65 -2.11 -7.69
CA VAL A 102 15.76 -2.49 -9.10
C VAL A 102 14.61 -3.41 -9.50
N PHE A 103 13.90 -3.00 -10.54
CA PHE A 103 12.95 -3.83 -11.29
C PHE A 103 13.42 -3.99 -12.73
N ARG A 104 13.35 -5.23 -13.24
CA ARG A 104 13.61 -5.57 -14.64
C ARG A 104 12.67 -6.67 -15.08
N CYS A 105 11.73 -6.35 -15.96
CA CYS A 105 10.80 -7.33 -16.47
C CYS A 105 11.52 -8.42 -17.27
N VAL A 106 11.32 -9.67 -16.87
CA VAL A 106 11.88 -10.84 -17.57
C VAL A 106 11.24 -11.10 -18.94
N ALA A 107 10.07 -10.51 -19.21
CA ALA A 107 9.31 -10.74 -20.45
C ALA A 107 9.55 -9.67 -21.51
N CYS A 108 9.50 -8.38 -21.15
CA CYS A 108 9.64 -7.27 -22.11
C CYS A 108 10.93 -6.45 -21.94
N GLY A 109 11.77 -6.74 -20.95
CA GLY A 109 13.03 -6.03 -20.71
C GLY A 109 12.88 -4.63 -20.07
N HIS A 110 11.65 -4.16 -19.80
CA HIS A 110 11.41 -2.89 -19.10
C HIS A 110 12.18 -2.84 -17.78
N SER A 111 12.89 -1.75 -17.51
CA SER A 111 13.64 -1.54 -16.28
C SER A 111 13.32 -0.19 -15.68
N ASP A 112 13.12 -0.17 -14.35
CA ASP A 112 12.74 1.01 -13.58
C ASP A 112 13.14 0.81 -12.11
N HIS A 113 12.97 1.85 -11.29
CA HIS A 113 12.99 1.70 -9.84
C HIS A 113 11.79 0.86 -9.39
N ALA A 114 11.99 -0.07 -8.45
CA ALA A 114 10.94 -0.99 -8.01
C ALA A 114 9.70 -0.26 -7.46
N ASP A 115 9.91 0.81 -6.66
CA ASP A 115 8.81 1.62 -6.13
C ASP A 115 8.07 2.41 -7.22
N THR A 116 8.77 2.87 -8.27
CA THR A 116 8.13 3.58 -9.40
C THR A 116 7.26 2.61 -10.22
N ASN A 117 7.79 1.41 -10.51
CA ASN A 117 7.02 0.36 -11.18
C ASN A 117 5.78 -0.03 -10.34
N ALA A 118 5.94 -0.23 -9.03
CA ALA A 118 4.83 -0.54 -8.14
C ALA A 118 3.79 0.60 -8.11
N ALA A 119 4.22 1.86 -8.02
CA ALA A 119 3.33 3.03 -8.04
C ALA A 119 2.53 3.14 -9.35
N ARG A 120 3.15 2.82 -10.51
CA ARG A 120 2.43 2.75 -11.79
C ARG A 120 1.38 1.63 -11.80
N ASN A 121 1.68 0.47 -11.20
CA ASN A 121 0.69 -0.60 -11.05
C ASN A 121 -0.48 -0.19 -10.15
N ILE A 122 -0.22 0.49 -9.03
CA ILE A 122 -1.26 1.03 -8.15
C ILE A 122 -2.12 2.07 -8.86
N GLN A 123 -1.51 2.96 -9.64
CA GLN A 123 -2.25 3.94 -10.46
C GLN A 123 -3.16 3.25 -11.49
N ARG A 124 -2.68 2.20 -12.16
CA ARG A 124 -3.51 1.41 -13.09
C ARG A 124 -4.66 0.71 -12.35
N GLY A 125 -4.38 0.14 -11.19
CA GLY A 125 -5.40 -0.46 -10.34
C GLY A 125 -6.47 0.56 -9.93
N SER A 126 -6.08 1.78 -9.54
CA SER A 126 -7.01 2.82 -9.09
C SER A 126 -7.93 3.34 -10.20
N THR A 127 -7.47 3.41 -11.45
CA THR A 127 -8.32 3.82 -12.58
C THR A 127 -9.52 2.90 -12.75
N ALA A 128 -9.32 1.58 -12.55
CA ALA A 128 -10.40 0.61 -12.60
C ALA A 128 -11.42 0.78 -11.45
N PHE A 129 -11.05 1.38 -10.31
CA PHE A 129 -11.97 1.64 -9.20
C PHE A 129 -12.73 2.96 -9.35
N VAL A 130 -12.07 4.01 -9.86
CA VAL A 130 -12.69 5.34 -10.07
C VAL A 130 -13.78 5.27 -11.14
N GLU A 131 -13.59 4.49 -12.20
CA GLU A 131 -14.60 4.30 -13.26
C GLU A 131 -15.87 3.58 -12.79
N VAL A 132 -15.77 2.78 -11.73
CA VAL A 132 -16.89 1.99 -11.17
C VAL A 132 -17.66 2.77 -10.10
N GLY A 133 -17.27 4.02 -9.80
CA GLY A 133 -17.98 4.90 -8.86
C GLY A 133 -17.92 4.45 -7.40
N HIS A 134 -17.00 3.55 -7.05
CA HIS A 134 -16.87 3.01 -5.70
C HIS A 134 -15.88 3.86 -4.88
N SER A 135 -16.34 5.01 -4.36
CA SER A 135 -15.66 5.62 -3.22
C SER A 135 -16.09 4.85 -1.98
N LEU A 136 -15.28 3.89 -1.53
CA LEU A 136 -15.54 3.26 -0.24
C LEU A 136 -15.16 4.26 0.86
N PRO A 137 -16.09 4.64 1.75
CA PRO A 137 -15.73 5.28 3.01
C PRO A 137 -14.73 4.38 3.74
N SER A 138 -13.76 5.00 4.44
CA SER A 138 -12.64 4.32 5.11
C SER A 138 -13.05 3.23 6.11
N ASP A 139 -14.32 3.21 6.54
CA ASP A 139 -14.89 2.19 7.42
C ASP A 139 -15.52 0.98 6.69
N GLU A 140 -16.01 1.12 5.45
CA GLU A 140 -16.70 0.02 4.73
C GLU A 140 -15.77 -0.87 3.89
N ALA A 141 -14.63 -0.32 3.43
CA ALA A 141 -13.63 -1.10 2.69
C ALA A 141 -13.07 -2.29 3.49
N ARG A 142 -13.11 -2.20 4.84
CA ARG A 142 -12.58 -3.23 5.74
C ARG A 142 -13.53 -4.41 5.98
N THR A 143 -14.81 -4.30 5.60
CA THR A 143 -15.83 -5.31 5.95
C THR A 143 -16.19 -6.25 4.79
N LEU A 144 -15.77 -5.93 3.56
CA LEU A 144 -16.04 -6.76 2.37
C LEU A 144 -14.94 -7.78 2.03
N ALA A 145 -13.88 -7.87 2.84
CA ALA A 145 -12.77 -8.82 2.68
C ALA A 145 -12.57 -9.73 3.92
N ALA A 146 -13.66 -10.03 4.64
CA ALA A 146 -13.69 -11.00 5.75
C ALA A 146 -14.28 -12.34 5.31
#